data_AF-A0A5N7SQB0-F1
#
_entry.id   AF-A0A5N7SQB0-F1
#
_cell.length_a   1.000
_cell.length_b   1.000
_cell.length_c   1.000
_cell.angle_alpha   90.00
_cell.angle_beta   90.00
_cell.angle_gamma   90.00
#
_symmetry.space_group_name_H-M   'P 1'
#
loop_
_entity.id
_entity.type
_entity.pdbx_description
1 polymer ?
#
loop_
_entity_poly.entity_id
_entity_poly.type
_entity_poly.pdbx_seq_one_letter_code
_entity_poly.pdbx_strand_id
1 'polypeptide(L)'
;MTEFELQLVAWRAGGRKPSVRSVAEACGISRQSVYRSHQCVVAKIAELSDPQKRERDVALKIDLLRERLRREVEKVGILTTLCGELAAALHDAREDLAFAQSTVERLRMKKGLG
;
A
#
# COMPACT_ATOMS: atom_id res chain seq x y z
N MET A 1 20.92 -31.76 23.03
CA MET A 1 19.45 -31.71 23.04
C MET A 1 18.98 -31.28 24.41
N THR A 2 18.11 -30.29 24.48
CA THR A 2 17.51 -29.82 25.74
C THR A 2 16.35 -30.72 26.18
N GLU A 3 15.98 -30.67 27.47
CA GLU A 3 14.86 -31.44 28.01
C GLU A 3 13.54 -31.15 27.26
N PHE A 4 13.33 -29.90 26.84
CA PHE A 4 12.18 -29.50 26.06
C PHE A 4 12.17 -30.10 24.65
N GLU A 5 13.32 -30.19 23.98
CA GLU A 5 13.45 -30.82 22.66
C GLU A 5 13.07 -32.31 22.73
N LEU A 6 13.48 -33.01 23.78
CA LEU A 6 13.10 -34.40 24.02
C LEU A 6 11.59 -34.56 24.22
N GLN A 7 10.95 -33.64 24.97
CA GLN A 7 9.50 -33.62 25.15
C GLN A 7 8.77 -33.34 23.82
N LEU A 8 9.32 -32.48 22.96
CA LEU A 8 8.78 -32.18 21.63
C LEU A 8 8.83 -33.41 20.71
N VAL A 9 9.94 -34.13 20.70
CA VAL A 9 10.09 -35.38 19.92
C VAL A 9 9.12 -36.45 20.43
N ALA A 10 9.04 -36.64 21.76
CA ALA A 10 8.10 -37.58 22.36
C ALA A 10 6.64 -37.23 22.04
N TRP A 11 6.28 -35.95 22.09
CA TRP A 11 4.92 -35.51 21.76
C TRP A 11 4.56 -35.77 20.30
N ARG A 12 5.49 -35.49 19.36
CA ARG A 12 5.28 -35.78 17.92
C ARG A 12 5.10 -37.27 17.65
N ALA A 13 5.69 -38.14 18.47
CA ALA A 13 5.50 -39.59 18.41
C ALA A 13 4.21 -40.08 19.12
N GLY A 14 3.28 -39.18 19.49
CA GLY A 14 2.03 -39.53 20.18
C GLY A 14 2.14 -39.59 21.70
N GLY A 15 3.28 -39.22 22.27
CA GLY A 15 3.50 -39.13 23.72
C GLY A 15 2.81 -37.91 24.35
N ARG A 16 3.15 -37.64 25.62
CA ARG A 16 2.56 -36.52 26.37
C ARG A 16 2.99 -35.16 25.81
N LYS A 17 2.07 -34.20 25.85
CA LYS A 17 2.35 -32.79 25.50
C LYS A 17 3.38 -32.18 26.45
N PRO A 18 4.28 -31.29 25.96
CA PRO A 18 5.18 -30.52 26.82
C PRO A 18 4.39 -29.65 27.80
N SER A 19 4.96 -29.45 28.99
CA SER A 19 4.37 -28.60 30.01
C SER A 19 4.60 -27.11 29.69
N VAL A 20 3.73 -26.23 30.19
CA VAL A 20 3.95 -24.76 30.08
C VAL A 20 5.26 -24.34 30.75
N ARG A 21 5.66 -25.04 31.82
CA ARG A 21 6.92 -24.78 32.52
C ARG A 21 8.13 -25.07 31.63
N SER A 22 8.18 -26.25 31.01
CA SER A 22 9.29 -26.63 30.14
C SER A 22 9.37 -25.77 28.87
N VAL A 23 8.23 -25.34 28.34
CA VAL A 23 8.18 -24.34 27.25
C VAL A 23 8.77 -23.00 27.70
N ALA A 24 8.36 -22.51 28.88
CA ALA A 24 8.82 -21.24 29.42
C ALA A 24 10.33 -21.24 29.68
N GLU A 25 10.84 -22.31 30.30
CA GLU A 25 12.26 -22.51 30.59
C GLU A 25 13.09 -22.60 29.30
N ALA A 26 12.63 -23.34 28.28
CA ALA A 26 13.33 -23.44 27.00
C ALA A 26 13.38 -22.12 26.22
N CYS A 27 12.33 -21.29 26.35
CA CYS A 27 12.26 -19.98 25.70
C CYS A 27 12.89 -18.85 26.54
N GLY A 28 13.36 -19.12 27.76
CA GLY A 28 13.93 -18.10 28.64
C GLY A 28 12.91 -17.02 29.08
N ILE A 29 11.62 -17.37 29.18
CA ILE A 29 10.53 -16.45 29.52
C ILE A 29 9.73 -16.93 30.72
N SER A 30 8.90 -16.05 31.29
CA SER A 30 7.99 -16.43 32.36
C SER A 30 6.80 -17.26 31.86
N ARG A 31 6.27 -18.15 32.72
CA ARG A 31 5.04 -18.91 32.44
C ARG A 31 3.86 -18.01 32.05
N GLN A 32 3.72 -16.85 32.70
CA GLN A 32 2.69 -15.85 32.39
C GLN A 32 2.78 -15.36 30.93
N SER A 33 4.00 -15.22 30.41
CA SER A 33 4.22 -14.76 29.03
C SER A 33 3.86 -15.85 28.02
N VAL A 34 4.09 -17.13 28.34
CA VAL A 34 3.59 -18.25 27.54
C VAL A 34 2.05 -18.23 27.46
N TYR A 35 1.36 -18.04 28.59
CA TYR A 35 -0.11 -17.96 28.60
C TYR A 35 -0.64 -16.77 27.77
N ARG A 36 -0.04 -15.58 27.92
CA ARG A 36 -0.41 -14.40 27.12
C ARG A 36 -0.19 -14.63 25.62
N SER A 37 0.95 -15.21 25.25
CA SER A 37 1.24 -15.56 23.86
C SER A 37 0.23 -16.58 23.32
N HIS A 38 -0.08 -17.62 24.10
CA HIS A 38 -1.05 -18.63 23.71
C HIS A 38 -2.45 -18.04 23.50
N GLN A 39 -2.92 -17.19 24.42
CA GLN A 39 -4.20 -16.49 24.29
C GLN A 39 -4.26 -15.64 23.01
N CYS A 40 -3.21 -14.90 22.69
CA CYS A 40 -3.13 -14.10 21.47
C CYS A 40 -3.22 -14.97 20.21
N VAL A 41 -2.49 -16.09 20.17
CA VAL A 41 -2.53 -17.03 19.05
C VAL A 41 -3.91 -17.66 18.90
N VAL A 42 -4.54 -18.09 19.99
CA VAL A 42 -5.90 -18.66 19.97
C VAL A 42 -6.92 -17.64 19.49
N ALA A 43 -6.85 -16.40 19.96
CA ALA A 43 -7.74 -15.33 19.51
C ALA A 43 -7.59 -15.07 18.00
N LYS A 44 -6.36 -15.11 17.48
CA LYS A 44 -6.09 -14.92 16.05
C LYS A 44 -6.54 -16.10 15.21
N ILE A 45 -6.39 -17.32 15.71
CA ILE A 45 -6.97 -18.52 15.07
C ILE A 45 -8.49 -18.42 15.06
N ALA A 46 -9.12 -18.03 16.16
CA ALA A 46 -10.56 -17.85 16.27
C ALA A 46 -11.06 -16.80 15.25
N GLU A 47 -10.38 -15.66 15.14
CA GLU A 47 -10.68 -14.63 14.15
C GLU A 47 -10.55 -15.13 12.70
N LEU A 48 -9.51 -15.92 12.41
CA LEU A 48 -9.29 -16.48 11.07
C LEU A 48 -10.21 -17.67 10.74
N SER A 49 -10.76 -18.32 11.77
CA SER A 49 -11.61 -19.51 11.64
C SER A 49 -13.08 -19.19 11.37
N ASP A 50 -13.49 -17.92 11.46
CA ASP A 50 -14.83 -17.48 11.08
C ASP A 50 -14.85 -17.07 9.59
N PRO A 51 -15.32 -17.95 8.68
CA PRO A 51 -15.36 -17.66 7.26
C PRO A 51 -16.29 -16.50 6.92
N GLN A 52 -17.37 -16.28 7.69
CA GLN A 52 -18.33 -15.21 7.41
C GLN A 52 -17.75 -13.84 7.73
N LYS A 53 -17.02 -13.71 8.86
CA LYS A 53 -16.30 -12.48 9.19
C LYS A 53 -15.27 -12.15 8.11
N ARG A 54 -14.52 -13.16 7.65
CA ARG A 54 -13.50 -13.00 6.61
C ARG A 54 -14.10 -12.54 5.27
N GLU A 55 -15.20 -13.15 4.85
CA GLU A 55 -15.91 -12.76 3.62
C GLU A 55 -16.40 -11.30 3.67
N ARG A 56 -16.98 -10.88 4.81
CA ARG A 56 -17.42 -9.49 5.02
C ARG A 56 -16.24 -8.52 4.97
N ASP A 57 -15.13 -8.83 5.64
CA ASP A 57 -13.93 -7.98 5.63
C ASP A 57 -13.32 -7.84 4.23
N VAL A 58 -13.32 -8.91 3.44
CA VAL A 58 -12.85 -8.90 2.05
C VAL A 58 -13.79 -8.07 1.17
N ALA A 59 -15.11 -8.23 1.31
CA ALA A 59 -16.08 -7.45 0.56
C ALA A 59 -15.94 -5.94 0.84
N LEU A 60 -15.80 -5.56 2.11
CA LEU A 60 -15.58 -4.17 2.53
C LEU A 60 -14.30 -3.58 1.93
N LYS A 61 -13.21 -4.37 1.91
CA LYS A 61 -11.95 -3.95 1.26
C LYS A 61 -12.11 -3.78 -0.24
N ILE A 62 -12.83 -4.67 -0.91
CA ILE A 62 -13.10 -4.56 -2.35
C ILE A 62 -13.87 -3.27 -2.65
N ASP A 63 -14.89 -2.94 -1.86
CA ASP A 63 -15.68 -1.73 -2.07
C ASP A 63 -14.87 -0.45 -1.85
N LEU A 64 -14.02 -0.43 -0.81
CA LEU A 64 -13.07 0.67 -0.59
C LEU A 64 -12.08 0.84 -1.75
N LEU A 65 -11.56 -0.27 -2.29
CA LEU A 65 -10.66 -0.25 -3.43
C LEU A 65 -11.35 0.23 -4.71
N ARG A 66 -12.61 -0.17 -4.94
CA ARG A 66 -13.43 0.29 -6.06
C ARG A 66 -13.68 1.79 -6.01
N GLU A 67 -14.05 2.30 -4.84
CA GLU A 67 -14.27 3.73 -4.65
C GLU A 67 -12.97 4.53 -4.83
N ARG A 68 -11.84 4.02 -4.32
CA ARG A 68 -10.53 4.64 -4.54
C ARG A 68 -10.18 4.69 -6.03
N LEU A 69 -10.37 3.59 -6.75
CA LEU A 69 -10.12 3.54 -8.19
C LEU A 69 -10.98 4.55 -8.96
N ARG A 70 -12.27 4.64 -8.63
CA ARG A 70 -13.18 5.61 -9.24
C ARG A 70 -12.66 7.05 -9.11
N ARG A 71 -12.24 7.43 -7.91
CA ARG A 71 -11.69 8.78 -7.64
C ARG A 71 -10.37 9.03 -8.39
N GLU A 72 -9.50 8.03 -8.47
CA GLU A 72 -8.24 8.17 -9.22
C GLU A 72 -8.50 8.34 -10.73
N VAL A 73 -9.46 7.61 -11.28
CA VAL A 73 -9.87 7.77 -12.69
C VAL A 73 -10.41 9.19 -12.94
N GLU A 74 -11.24 9.71 -12.05
CA GLU A 74 -11.76 11.08 -12.14
C GLU A 74 -10.65 12.13 -12.11
N LYS A 75 -9.68 12.00 -11.19
CA LYS A 75 -8.51 12.88 -11.12
C LYS A 75 -7.67 12.84 -12.40
N VAL A 76 -7.45 11.64 -12.96
CA VAL A 76 -6.73 11.48 -14.23
C VAL A 76 -7.47 12.17 -15.36
N GLY A 77 -8.80 12.07 -15.40
CA GLY A 77 -9.63 12.81 -16.36
C GLY A 77 -9.42 14.32 -16.27
N ILE A 78 -9.49 14.88 -15.06
CA ILE A 78 -9.27 16.32 -14.81
C ILE A 78 -7.86 16.74 -15.25
N LEU A 79 -6.82 15.97 -14.86
CA LEU A 79 -5.44 16.25 -15.25
C LEU A 79 -5.26 16.21 -16.77
N THR A 80 -5.91 15.28 -17.44
CA THR A 80 -5.85 15.17 -18.91
C THR A 80 -6.41 16.43 -19.57
N THR A 81 -7.57 16.92 -19.09
CA THR A 81 -8.17 18.17 -19.59
C THR A 81 -7.25 19.36 -19.36
N LEU A 82 -6.74 19.54 -18.13
CA LEU A 82 -5.85 20.66 -17.79
C LEU A 82 -4.55 20.63 -18.61
N CYS A 83 -3.97 19.46 -18.83
CA CYS A 83 -2.79 19.31 -19.70
C CYS A 83 -3.12 19.70 -21.15
N GLY A 84 -4.31 19.35 -21.64
CA GLY A 84 -4.78 19.76 -22.97
C GLY A 84 -4.93 21.28 -23.09
N GLU A 85 -5.59 21.91 -22.11
CA GLU A 85 -5.76 23.38 -22.06
C GLU A 85 -4.40 24.10 -21.99
N LEU A 86 -3.48 23.60 -21.17
CA LEU A 86 -2.14 24.16 -21.05
C LEU A 86 -1.31 23.99 -22.33
N ALA A 87 -1.45 22.86 -23.02
CA ALA A 87 -0.81 22.65 -24.32
C ALA A 87 -1.35 23.62 -25.40
N ALA A 88 -2.66 23.87 -25.42
CA ALA A 88 -3.27 24.85 -26.30
C ALA A 88 -2.78 26.28 -25.99
N ALA A 89 -2.81 26.70 -24.73
CA ALA A 89 -2.32 28.02 -24.32
C ALA A 89 -0.83 28.22 -24.65
N LEU A 90 -0.01 27.16 -24.52
CA LEU A 90 1.40 27.20 -24.91
C LEU A 90 1.56 27.35 -26.43
N HIS A 91 0.70 26.72 -27.21
CA HIS A 91 0.71 26.86 -28.66
C HIS A 91 0.37 28.30 -29.08
N ASP A 92 -0.72 28.86 -28.55
CA ASP A 92 -1.15 30.24 -28.83
C ASP A 92 -0.04 31.24 -28.47
N ALA A 93 0.57 31.10 -27.28
CA ALA A 93 1.67 31.96 -26.84
C ALA A 93 2.91 31.87 -27.75
N ARG A 94 3.17 30.71 -28.37
CA ARG A 94 4.26 30.55 -29.35
C ARG A 94 3.93 31.23 -30.67
N GLU A 95 2.68 31.16 -31.12
CA GLU A 95 2.24 31.86 -32.33
C GLU A 95 2.33 33.39 -32.16
N ASP A 96 1.85 33.91 -31.03
CA ASP A 96 1.94 35.33 -30.69
C ASP A 96 3.40 35.82 -30.67
N LEU A 97 4.29 35.03 -30.06
CA LEU A 97 5.71 35.35 -30.02
C LEU A 97 6.33 35.38 -31.42
N ALA A 98 6.03 34.38 -32.25
CA ALA A 98 6.53 34.32 -33.64
C ALA A 98 6.03 35.51 -34.46
N PHE A 99 4.76 35.90 -34.29
CA PHE A 99 4.18 37.06 -34.95
C PHE A 99 4.85 38.37 -34.50
N ALA A 100 5.08 38.53 -33.19
CA ALA A 100 5.76 39.70 -32.64
C ALA A 100 7.21 39.80 -33.15
N GLN A 101 7.95 38.68 -33.19
CA GLN A 101 9.30 38.61 -33.74
C GLN A 101 9.35 39.03 -35.21
N SER A 102 8.47 38.45 -36.04
CA SER A 102 8.36 38.83 -37.47
C SER A 102 8.01 40.31 -37.67
N THR A 103 7.18 40.88 -36.78
CA THR A 103 6.82 42.30 -36.83
C THR A 103 8.02 43.19 -36.48
N VAL A 104 8.79 42.84 -35.46
CA VAL A 104 10.01 43.55 -35.08
C VAL A 104 11.05 43.51 -36.20
N GLU A 105 11.26 42.35 -36.83
CA GLU A 105 12.18 42.20 -37.97
C GLU A 105 11.78 43.09 -39.15
N ARG A 106 10.50 43.09 -39.54
CA ARG A 106 9.99 43.99 -40.60
C ARG A 106 10.23 45.46 -40.26
N LEU A 107 10.02 45.86 -39.01
CA LEU A 107 10.27 47.24 -38.57
C LEU A 107 11.76 47.59 -38.58
N ARG A 108 12.66 46.67 -38.21
CA ARG A 108 14.12 46.87 -38.31
C ARG A 108 14.56 47.08 -39.74
N MET A 109 14.09 46.24 -40.68
CA MET A 109 14.39 46.39 -42.11
C MET A 109 13.89 47.73 -42.66
N LYS A 110 12.68 48.16 -42.28
CA LYS A 110 12.09 49.43 -42.75
C LYS A 110 12.83 50.67 -42.21
N LYS A 111 13.46 50.59 -41.03
CA LYS A 111 14.21 51.69 -40.41
C LYS A 111 15.71 51.68 -40.72
N GLY A 112 16.21 50.69 -41.49
CA GLY A 112 17.63 50.58 -41.83
C GLY A 112 18.55 50.29 -40.64
N LEU A 113 18.00 49.71 -39.56
CA LEU A 113 18.75 49.33 -38.36
C LEU A 113 19.17 47.86 -38.51
N GLY A 114 20.21 47.64 -39.31
CA GLY A 114 20.90 46.37 -39.48
C GLY A 114 22.28 46.40 -38.82
#